data_AF-A0A5N7Y4R8-F1
#
_entry.id   AF-A0A5N7Y4R8-F1
#
_cell.length_a   1.000
_cell.length_b   1.000
_cell.length_c   1.000
_cell.angle_alpha   90.00
_cell.angle_beta   90.00
_cell.angle_gamma   90.00
#
_symmetry.space_group_name_H-M   'P 1'
#
loop_
_entity.id
_entity.type
_entity.pdbx_description
1 polymer ?
#
loop_
_entity_poly.entity_id
_entity_poly.type
_entity_poly.pdbx_seq_one_letter_code
_entity_poly.pdbx_strand_id
1 'polypeptide(L)' 'MVKQLHLEIGELKRRADGITSAGVGLESIGQLLNNSDLDRDDRNGLEQAVIALGDYVRRVGYDLYAQAERLEGGAK' A
#
# COMPACT_ATOMS: atom_id res chain seq x y z
N MET A 1 -1.02 2.53 29.32
CA MET A 1 0.16 2.65 28.44
C MET A 1 0.37 1.42 27.55
N VAL A 2 0.59 0.21 28.10
CA VAL A 2 0.86 -1.01 27.30
C VAL A 2 -0.26 -1.39 26.32
N LYS A 3 -1.54 -1.22 26.69
CA LYS A 3 -2.70 -1.53 25.83
C LYS A 3 -2.80 -0.61 24.61
N GLN A 4 -2.41 0.66 24.77
CA GLN A 4 -2.44 1.65 23.68
C GLN A 4 -1.37 1.34 22.63
N LEU A 5 -0.14 1.04 23.09
CA LEU A 5 0.96 0.63 22.22
C LEU A 5 0.65 -0.65 21.43
N HIS A 6 -0.04 -1.62 22.05
CA HIS A 6 -0.47 -2.85 21.38
C HIS A 6 -1.48 -2.59 20.24
N LEU A 7 -2.41 -1.66 20.44
CA LEU A 7 -3.38 -1.29 19.42
C LEU A 7 -2.70 -0.59 18.23
N GLU A 8 -1.76 0.32 18.51
CA GLU A 8 -1.00 1.05 17.49
C GLU A 8 -0.11 0.11 16.67
N ILE A 9 0.59 -0.84 17.31
CA ILE A 9 1.36 -1.87 16.60
C ILE A 9 0.45 -2.74 15.73
N GLY A 10 -0.73 -3.11 16.23
CA GLY A 10 -1.70 -3.89 15.47
C GLY A 10 -2.20 -3.15 14.23
N GLU A 11 -2.38 -1.84 14.32
CA GLU A 11 -2.76 -0.99 13.19
C GLU A 11 -1.64 -0.84 12.17
N LEU A 12 -0.40 -0.62 12.63
CA LEU A 12 0.81 -0.58 11.81
C LEU A 12 0.96 -1.86 10.97
N LYS A 13 0.79 -3.03 11.59
CA LYS A 13 0.86 -4.32 10.89
C LYS A 13 -0.20 -4.42 9.79
N ARG A 14 -1.46 -4.11 10.08
CA ARG A 14 -2.54 -4.15 9.08
C ARG A 14 -2.28 -3.22 7.90
N ARG A 15 -1.75 -2.02 8.16
CA ARG A 15 -1.40 -1.05 7.11
C ARG A 15 -0.22 -1.55 6.27
N ALA A 16 0.79 -2.14 6.90
CA ALA A 16 1.92 -2.76 6.21
C ALA A 16 1.47 -3.92 5.31
N ASP A 17 0.64 -4.83 5.84
CA ASP A 17 0.06 -5.94 5.08
C ASP A 17 -0.73 -5.46 3.85
N GLY A 18 -1.47 -4.36 4.02
CA GLY A 18 -2.20 -3.70 2.94
C GLY A 18 -1.28 -3.17 1.83
N ILE A 19 -0.20 -2.47 2.19
CA ILE A 19 0.80 -1.99 1.21
C ILE A 19 1.48 -3.17 0.51
N THR A 20 1.89 -4.20 1.26
CA THR A 20 2.52 -5.39 0.67
C THR A 20 1.60 -6.06 -0.33
N SER A 21 0.32 -6.23 0.02
CA SER A 21 -0.68 -6.82 -0.87
C SER A 21 -0.90 -5.96 -2.13
N ALA A 22 -0.96 -4.63 -1.97
CA ALA A 22 -1.06 -3.71 -3.10
C ALA A 22 0.17 -3.77 -4.01
N GLY A 23 1.37 -3.92 -3.44
CA GLY A 23 2.62 -4.12 -4.18
C GLY A 23 2.62 -5.40 -5.02
N VAL A 24 2.16 -6.52 -4.46
CA VAL A 24 1.99 -7.79 -5.20
C VAL A 24 0.98 -7.62 -6.34
N GLY A 25 -0.12 -6.90 -6.10
CA GLY A 25 -1.10 -6.58 -7.14
C GLY A 25 -0.50 -5.75 -8.28
N LEU A 26 0.26 -4.70 -7.95
CA LEU A 26 0.96 -3.87 -8.92
C LEU A 26 1.95 -4.68 -9.78
N GLU A 27 2.74 -5.56 -9.16
CA GLU A 27 3.66 -6.44 -9.88
C GLU A 27 2.91 -7.37 -10.85
N SER A 28 1.83 -8.00 -10.37
CA SER A 28 1.02 -8.91 -11.17
C SER A 28 0.38 -8.20 -12.37
N ILE A 29 -0.17 -7.02 -12.16
CA ILE A 29 -0.76 -6.22 -13.25
C ILE A 29 0.31 -5.76 -14.23
N GLY A 30 1.49 -5.35 -13.73
CA GLY A 30 2.63 -5.00 -14.57
C GLY A 30 3.05 -6.16 -15.48
N GLN A 31 3.06 -7.40 -14.95
CA GLN A 31 3.33 -8.59 -15.75
C GLN A 31 2.26 -8.83 -16.82
N LEU A 32 0.97 -8.64 -16.50
CA LEU A 32 -0.11 -8.78 -17.48
C LEU A 32 0.03 -7.75 -18.60
N LEU A 33 0.25 -6.48 -18.26
CA LEU A 33 0.42 -5.39 -19.23
C LEU A 33 1.61 -5.61 -20.17
N ASN A 34 2.67 -6.25 -19.69
CA ASN A 34 3.92 -6.42 -20.43
C ASN A 34 3.98 -7.74 -21.25
N ASN A 35 3.28 -8.78 -20.79
CA ASN A 35 3.43 -10.14 -21.33
C ASN A 35 2.17 -10.68 -22.02
N SER A 36 1.03 -9.98 -21.93
CA SER A 36 -0.24 -10.43 -22.52
C SER A 36 -0.61 -9.58 -23.74
N ASP A 37 -1.17 -10.22 -24.76
CA ASP A 37 -1.85 -9.51 -25.84
C ASP A 37 -3.24 -9.13 -25.34
N LEU A 38 -3.40 -7.87 -24.96
CA LEU A 38 -4.61 -7.33 -24.38
C LEU A 38 -5.28 -6.43 -25.39
N ASP A 39 -6.61 -6.49 -25.44
CA ASP A 39 -7.34 -5.45 -26.14
C ASP A 39 -7.21 -4.10 -25.42
N ARG A 40 -7.69 -3.06 -26.09
CA ARG A 40 -7.56 -1.69 -25.60
C ARG A 40 -8.31 -1.45 -24.29
N ASP A 41 -9.45 -2.08 -24.12
CA ASP A 41 -10.32 -1.83 -22.97
C ASP A 41 -9.75 -2.54 -21.73
N ASP A 42 -9.28 -3.78 -21.90
CA ASP A 42 -8.58 -4.53 -20.85
C ASP A 42 -7.29 -3.83 -20.41
N ARG A 43 -6.47 -3.37 -21.36
CA ARG A 43 -5.25 -2.60 -21.05
C ARG A 43 -5.58 -1.34 -20.27
N ASN A 44 -6.58 -0.57 -20.70
CA ASN A 44 -7.00 0.64 -19.98
C ASN A 44 -7.48 0.31 -18.56
N GLY A 45 -8.28 -0.75 -18.38
CA GLY A 45 -8.73 -1.20 -17.07
C GLY A 45 -7.57 -1.54 -16.13
N LEU A 46 -6.56 -2.23 -16.64
CA LEU A 46 -5.34 -2.55 -15.88
C LEU A 46 -4.50 -1.30 -15.56
N GLU A 47 -4.37 -0.35 -16.49
CA GLU A 47 -3.71 0.93 -16.24
C GLU A 47 -4.42 1.73 -15.13
N GLN A 48 -5.75 1.77 -15.13
CA GLN A 48 -6.53 2.39 -14.05
C GLN A 48 -6.34 1.68 -12.71
N ALA A 49 -6.26 0.34 -12.72
CA ALA A 49 -5.99 -0.44 -11.51
C ALA A 49 -4.59 -0.13 -10.95
N VAL A 50 -3.57 0.03 -11.80
CA VAL A 50 -2.23 0.46 -11.40
C VAL A 50 -2.26 1.84 -10.74
N ILE A 51 -2.96 2.81 -11.34
CA ILE A 51 -3.08 4.16 -10.77
C ILE A 51 -3.72 4.09 -9.38
N ALA A 52 -4.85 3.39 -9.25
CA ALA A 52 -5.57 3.27 -7.98
C ALA A 52 -4.73 2.59 -6.88
N LEU A 53 -4.03 1.50 -7.22
CA LEU A 53 -3.15 0.81 -6.28
C LEU A 53 -1.92 1.65 -5.92
N GLY A 54 -1.33 2.35 -6.88
CA GLY A 54 -0.22 3.27 -6.65
C GLY A 54 -0.60 4.41 -5.70
N ASP A 55 -1.78 5.00 -5.88
CA ASP A 55 -2.30 6.02 -4.98
C ASP A 55 -2.56 5.49 -3.56
N TYR A 56 -3.09 4.27 -3.46
CA TYR A 56 -3.26 3.61 -2.16
C TYR A 56 -1.90 3.41 -1.46
N VAL A 57 -0.91 2.83 -2.15
CA VAL A 57 0.43 2.59 -1.61
C VAL A 57 1.06 3.90 -1.15
N ARG A 58 1.00 4.95 -1.98
CA ARG A 58 1.52 6.27 -1.65
C ARG A 58 0.87 6.82 -0.38
N ARG A 59 -0.47 6.83 -0.32
CA ARG A 59 -1.21 7.38 0.82
C ARG A 59 -0.90 6.63 2.12
N VAL A 60 -0.99 5.30 2.11
CA VAL A 60 -0.72 4.50 3.32
C VAL A 60 0.75 4.58 3.72
N GLY A 61 1.67 4.67 2.76
CA GLY A 61 3.09 4.89 3.01
C GLY A 61 3.36 6.20 3.74
N TYR A 62 2.74 7.31 3.30
CA TYR A 62 2.80 8.59 4.01
C TYR A 62 2.22 8.49 5.43
N ASP A 63 1.06 7.85 5.58
CA ASP A 63 0.43 7.70 6.89
C ASP A 63 1.29 6.86 7.86
N LEU A 64 1.96 5.82 7.37
CA LEU A 64 2.89 5.00 8.12
C LEU A 64 4.12 5.78 8.56
N TYR A 65 4.72 6.56 7.65
CA TYR A 65 5.87 7.41 7.96
C TYR A 65 5.52 8.44 9.04
N ALA A 66 4.41 9.17 8.86
CA ALA A 66 3.95 10.14 9.85
C ALA A 66 3.58 9.51 11.20
N GLN A 67 3.14 8.25 11.22
CA GLN A 67 2.93 7.51 12.48
C GLN A 67 4.26 7.11 13.13
N ALA A 68 5.25 6.68 12.35
CA ALA A 68 6.59 6.36 12.86
C ALA A 68 7.26 7.60 13.49
N GLU A 69 7.22 8.76 12.81
CA GLU A 69 7.77 10.01 13.36
C GLU A 69 7.12 10.41 14.69
N ARG A 70 5.80 10.21 14.82
CA ARG A 70 5.08 10.47 16.08
C ARG A 70 5.51 9.53 17.20
N LEU A 71 5.74 8.25 16.89
CA LEU A 71 6.22 7.27 17.87
C LEU A 71 7.66 7.55 18.30
N GLU A 72 8.52 8.00 17.40
CA GLU A 72 9.90 8.42 17.71
C GLU A 72 9.93 9.73 18.51
N GLY A 73 9.13 10.73 18.13
CA GLY A 73 9.07 12.03 18.80
C GLY A 73 8.29 12.05 20.12
N GLY A 74 7.45 11.05 20.36
CA GLY A 74 6.63 10.90 21.58
C GLY A 74 7.29 10.10 22.72
N ALA A 75 8.52 9.62 22.53
CA ALA A 75 9.29 8.87 23.53
C ALA A 75 10.20 9.77 24.40
N LYS A 76 9.72 10.96 24.78
CA LYS A 76 10.36 11.83 25.79
C LYS A 76 9.50 11.94 27.03
#